data_AF-A0A7V9ATF2-F1
#
_entry.id   AF-A0A7V9ATF2-F1
#
_cell.length_a   1.000
_cell.length_b   1.000
_cell.length_c   1.000
_cell.angle_alpha   90.00
_cell.angle_beta   90.00
_cell.angle_gamma   90.00
#
_symmetry.space_group_name_H-M   'P 1'
#
loop_
_entity.id
_entity.type
_entity.pdbx_description
1 polymer ?
#
loop_
_entity_poly.entity_id
_entity_poly.type
_entity_poly.pdbx_seq_one_letter_code
_entity_poly.pdbx_strand_id
1 'polypeptide(L)'
;MLQAFVVTLREGLEAFLIVAISLAYLKKTGRTALIPAVHWGIAVSVLLSIGAGILFAQAANQALWEGVLAMVAAVLVCSLTVHMWRAGRHMKRDIEGRLEASSVKTGLAAFAGVFAFTLLMITREGMETALLMNSLLFQVRSAEIIGGAVGGTIVAACVAWLWSRYGYRVNLARFFQVTAVFLLVFVVQLLIYGFHELTEANIFAYSAPLHEATEPYGPDGIYGQYLTYMLVVLPLAWLGIASIVGRGPGGLTRA
;
A
#
# COMPACT_ATOMS: atom_id res chain seq x y z
N MET A 1 8.23 -20.36 13.74
CA MET A 1 8.64 -18.97 14.05
C MET A 1 9.03 -18.14 12.81
N LEU A 2 10.02 -18.55 12.02
CA LEU A 2 10.56 -17.74 10.91
C LEU A 2 9.56 -17.46 9.78
N GLN A 3 8.71 -18.44 9.42
CA GLN A 3 7.68 -18.23 8.40
C GLN A 3 6.65 -17.17 8.81
N ALA A 4 6.10 -17.28 10.02
CA ALA A 4 5.17 -16.28 10.57
C ALA A 4 5.81 -14.88 10.64
N PHE A 5 7.10 -14.80 11.01
CA PHE A 5 7.85 -13.55 11.01
C PHE A 5 7.96 -12.93 9.61
N VAL A 6 8.33 -13.72 8.60
CA VAL A 6 8.50 -13.21 7.23
C VAL A 6 7.16 -12.76 6.65
N VAL A 7 6.09 -13.51 6.89
CA VAL A 7 4.75 -13.16 6.44
C VAL A 7 4.27 -11.85 7.08
N THR A 8 4.30 -11.73 8.41
CA THR A 8 3.84 -10.49 9.07
C THR A 8 4.76 -9.30 8.80
N LEU A 9 6.05 -9.54 8.56
CA LEU A 9 6.97 -8.51 8.11
C LEU A 9 6.57 -8.00 6.72
N ARG A 10 6.25 -8.90 5.79
CA ARG A 10 5.86 -8.54 4.41
C ARG A 10 4.56 -7.73 4.39
N GLU A 11 3.47 -8.29 4.91
CA GLU A 11 2.17 -7.62 4.86
C GLU A 11 2.15 -6.36 5.74
N GLY A 12 2.86 -6.43 6.88
CA GLY A 12 3.06 -5.27 7.74
C GLY A 12 3.81 -4.14 7.03
N LEU A 13 4.86 -4.45 6.27
CA LEU A 13 5.60 -3.44 5.51
C LEU A 13 4.72 -2.81 4.44
N GLU A 14 3.95 -3.59 3.69
CA GLU A 14 3.02 -3.05 2.70
C GLU A 14 2.00 -2.11 3.37
N ALA A 15 1.29 -2.57 4.40
CA ALA A 15 0.29 -1.77 5.12
C ALA A 15 0.89 -0.48 5.73
N PHE A 16 2.00 -0.59 6.46
CA PHE A 16 2.59 0.56 7.14
C PHE A 16 3.23 1.55 6.17
N LEU A 17 3.82 1.10 5.06
CA LEU A 17 4.37 1.99 4.03
C LEU A 17 3.25 2.77 3.33
N ILE A 18 2.14 2.11 3.00
CA ILE A 18 0.96 2.78 2.43
C ILE A 18 0.49 3.90 3.34
N VAL A 19 0.28 3.61 4.63
CA VAL A 19 -0.13 4.62 5.63
C VAL A 19 0.89 5.75 5.75
N ALA A 20 2.19 5.42 5.85
CA ALA A 20 3.25 6.42 5.98
C ALA A 20 3.29 7.37 4.77
N ILE A 21 3.16 6.83 3.56
CA ILE A 21 3.16 7.59 2.32
C ILE A 21 1.90 8.46 2.21
N SER A 22 0.72 7.92 2.52
CA SER A 22 -0.54 8.69 2.52
C SER A 22 -0.50 9.85 3.52
N LEU A 23 -0.02 9.62 4.74
CA LEU A 23 0.14 10.67 5.75
C LEU A 23 1.17 11.73 5.32
N ALA A 24 2.30 11.30 4.76
CA ALA A 24 3.32 12.21 4.25
C ALA A 24 2.77 13.07 3.10
N TYR A 25 1.99 12.48 2.20
CA TYR A 25 1.31 13.18 1.12
C TYR A 25 0.32 14.24 1.63
N LEU A 26 -0.55 13.88 2.57
CA LEU A 26 -1.53 14.82 3.15
C LEU A 26 -0.84 15.99 3.85
N LYS A 27 0.24 15.73 4.59
CA LYS A 27 1.05 16.77 5.22
C LYS A 27 1.74 17.67 4.19
N LYS A 28 2.36 17.09 3.15
CA LYS A 28 3.10 17.84 2.12
C LYS A 28 2.20 18.66 1.20
N THR A 29 0.94 18.24 0.99
CA THR A 29 -0.08 18.96 0.21
C THR A 29 -0.87 19.99 1.01
N GLY A 30 -0.59 20.16 2.30
CA GLY A 30 -1.36 21.03 3.19
C GLY A 30 -2.78 20.52 3.51
N ARG A 31 -3.12 19.29 3.11
CA ARG A 31 -4.44 18.66 3.36
C ARG A 31 -4.49 17.96 4.72
N THR A 32 -4.00 18.62 5.77
CA THR A 32 -3.94 18.06 7.13
C THR A 32 -5.32 17.73 7.70
N ALA A 33 -6.37 18.40 7.23
CA ALA A 33 -7.77 18.11 7.59
C ALA A 33 -8.24 16.69 7.23
N LEU A 34 -7.55 16.00 6.31
CA LEU A 34 -7.85 14.61 5.93
C LEU A 34 -7.08 13.56 6.76
N ILE A 35 -6.12 13.99 7.59
CA ILE A 35 -5.35 13.06 8.44
C ILE A 35 -6.25 12.25 9.39
N PRO A 36 -7.31 12.81 9.99
CA PRO A 36 -8.24 12.03 10.81
C PRO A 36 -8.94 10.91 10.02
N ALA A 37 -9.17 11.09 8.71
CA ALA A 37 -9.77 10.05 7.86
C ALA A 37 -8.89 8.80 7.80
N VAL A 38 -7.56 8.98 7.72
CA VAL A 38 -6.59 7.88 7.75
C VAL A 38 -6.63 7.17 9.10
N HIS A 39 -6.63 7.91 10.21
CA HIS A 39 -6.65 7.32 11.55
C HIS A 39 -7.94 6.53 11.81
N TRP A 40 -9.09 7.08 11.43
CA TRP A 40 -10.36 6.37 11.50
C TRP A 40 -10.38 5.15 10.57
N GLY A 41 -9.81 5.26 9.36
CA GLY A 41 -9.67 4.13 8.45
C GLY A 41 -8.84 3.00 9.04
N ILE A 42 -7.72 3.32 9.71
CA ILE A 42 -6.89 2.35 10.45
C ILE A 42 -7.70 1.71 11.58
N ALA A 43 -8.34 2.51 12.42
CA ALA A 43 -9.08 1.99 13.57
C ALA A 43 -10.21 1.04 13.16
N VAL A 44 -10.99 1.42 12.15
CA VAL A 44 -12.09 0.61 11.64
C VAL A 44 -11.58 -0.60 10.87
N SER A 45 -10.49 -0.50 10.10
CA SER A 45 -9.93 -1.65 9.37
C SER A 45 -9.36 -2.72 10.29
N VAL A 46 -8.75 -2.35 11.42
CA VAL A 46 -8.30 -3.34 12.41
C VAL A 46 -9.49 -4.13 12.97
N LEU A 47 -10.58 -3.44 13.31
CA LEU A 47 -11.81 -4.09 13.78
C LEU A 47 -12.44 -4.97 12.70
N LEU A 48 -12.52 -4.46 11.46
CA LEU A 48 -13.04 -5.21 10.33
C LEU A 48 -12.17 -6.40 9.98
N SER A 49 -10.83 -6.32 10.05
CA SER A 49 -9.93 -7.43 9.73
C SER A 49 -10.16 -8.62 10.66
N ILE A 50 -10.40 -8.35 11.95
CA ILE A 50 -10.71 -9.40 12.94
C ILE A 50 -12.07 -10.03 12.62
N GLY A 51 -13.11 -9.22 12.37
CA GLY A 51 -14.45 -9.71 12.06
C GLY A 51 -14.52 -10.45 10.71
N ALA A 52 -13.87 -9.90 9.70
CA ALA A 52 -13.77 -10.43 8.35
C ALA A 52 -12.96 -11.73 8.33
N GLY A 53 -11.87 -11.84 9.08
CA GLY A 53 -11.12 -13.09 9.22
C GLY A 53 -11.97 -14.24 9.76
N ILE A 54 -12.90 -13.97 10.69
CA ILE A 54 -13.82 -14.99 11.23
C ILE A 54 -14.95 -15.29 10.24
N LEU A 55 -15.54 -14.25 9.64
CA LEU A 55 -16.70 -14.37 8.77
C LEU A 55 -16.35 -15.01 7.41
N PHE A 56 -15.24 -14.58 6.80
CA PHE A 56 -14.80 -15.07 5.49
C PHE A 56 -14.14 -16.44 5.56
N ALA A 57 -13.52 -16.82 6.68
CA ALA A 57 -13.06 -18.20 6.88
C ALA A 57 -14.20 -19.23 6.83
N GLN A 58 -15.46 -18.80 7.00
CA GLN A 58 -16.64 -19.66 6.89
C GLN A 58 -17.43 -19.43 5.59
N ALA A 59 -17.01 -18.47 4.74
CA ALA A 59 -17.70 -18.15 3.51
C ALA A 59 -17.34 -19.15 2.41
N ALA A 60 -18.36 -19.64 1.69
CA ALA A 60 -18.19 -20.65 0.64
C ALA A 60 -17.35 -20.16 -0.57
N ASN A 61 -17.17 -18.85 -0.74
CA ASN A 61 -16.46 -18.23 -1.86
C ASN A 61 -15.50 -17.13 -1.37
N GLN A 62 -14.53 -17.51 -0.55
CA GLN A 62 -13.52 -16.61 0.00
C GLN A 62 -12.75 -15.86 -1.10
N ALA A 63 -12.24 -16.59 -2.10
CA ALA A 63 -11.52 -16.04 -3.25
C ALA A 63 -12.32 -14.96 -4.01
N LEU A 64 -13.63 -15.13 -4.14
CA LEU A 64 -14.47 -14.17 -4.84
C LEU A 64 -14.49 -12.81 -4.13
N TRP A 65 -14.57 -12.82 -2.79
CA TRP A 65 -14.55 -11.59 -2.00
C TRP A 65 -13.18 -10.93 -2.00
N GLU A 66 -12.11 -11.70 -1.87
CA GLU A 66 -10.73 -11.22 -1.94
C GLU A 66 -10.44 -10.57 -3.30
N GLY A 67 -10.83 -11.22 -4.40
CA GLY A 67 -10.67 -10.68 -5.76
C GLY A 67 -11.47 -9.40 -6.00
N VAL A 68 -12.73 -9.35 -5.56
CA VAL A 68 -13.56 -8.14 -5.69
C VAL A 68 -12.98 -6.98 -4.89
N LEU A 69 -12.58 -7.22 -3.63
CA LEU A 69 -11.97 -6.19 -2.79
C LEU A 69 -10.66 -5.69 -3.39
N ALA A 70 -9.83 -6.57 -3.92
CA ALA A 70 -8.60 -6.21 -4.62
C ALA A 70 -8.86 -5.36 -5.86
N MET A 71 -9.85 -5.69 -6.68
CA MET A 71 -10.22 -4.90 -7.86
C MET A 71 -10.76 -3.52 -7.50
N VAL A 72 -11.61 -3.42 -6.46
CA VAL A 72 -12.09 -2.12 -5.96
C VAL A 72 -10.93 -1.28 -5.43
N ALA A 73 -10.02 -1.89 -4.66
CA ALA A 73 -8.81 -1.24 -4.19
C ALA A 73 -7.94 -0.75 -5.36
N ALA A 74 -7.72 -1.58 -6.38
CA ALA A 74 -6.95 -1.23 -7.58
C ALA A 74 -7.53 0.01 -8.29
N VAL A 75 -8.86 0.07 -8.46
CA VAL A 75 -9.52 1.23 -9.08
C VAL A 75 -9.35 2.50 -8.24
N LEU A 76 -9.50 2.40 -6.92
CA LEU A 76 -9.30 3.53 -6.01
C LEU A 76 -7.85 4.03 -6.02
N VAL A 77 -6.88 3.13 -5.96
CA VAL A 77 -5.45 3.46 -5.99
C VAL A 77 -5.09 4.03 -7.36
N CYS A 78 -5.60 3.46 -8.44
CA CYS A 78 -5.38 3.98 -9.79
C CYS A 78 -5.91 5.41 -9.94
N SER A 79 -7.13 5.67 -9.45
CA SER A 79 -7.72 7.02 -9.40
C SER A 79 -6.83 8.00 -8.63
N LEU A 80 -6.34 7.61 -7.46
CA LEU A 80 -5.42 8.41 -6.65
C LEU A 80 -4.09 8.68 -7.39
N THR A 81 -3.55 7.65 -8.04
CA THR A 81 -2.29 7.71 -8.81
C THR A 81 -2.42 8.68 -9.97
N VAL A 82 -3.51 8.60 -10.74
CA VAL A 82 -3.81 9.52 -11.84
C VAL A 82 -3.99 10.94 -11.33
N HIS A 83 -4.70 11.12 -10.22
CA HIS A 83 -4.89 12.44 -9.60
C HIS A 83 -3.54 13.05 -9.19
N MET A 84 -2.65 12.25 -8.60
CA MET A 84 -1.34 12.69 -8.16
C MET A 84 -0.39 12.97 -9.34
N TRP A 85 -0.43 12.17 -10.41
CA TRP A 85 0.35 12.42 -11.62
C TRP A 85 -0.06 13.73 -12.30
N ARG A 86 -1.36 14.05 -12.32
CA ARG A 86 -1.88 15.34 -12.80
C ARG A 86 -1.43 16.49 -11.90
N ALA A 87 -1.55 16.36 -10.57
CA ALA A 87 -1.10 17.39 -9.62
C ALA A 87 0.40 17.68 -9.74
N GLY A 88 1.24 16.65 -9.93
CA GLY A 88 2.68 16.80 -10.11
C GLY A 88 3.08 17.56 -11.38
N ARG A 89 2.29 17.46 -12.47
CA ARG A 89 2.53 18.21 -13.72
C ARG A 89 2.19 19.70 -13.60
N HIS A 90 1.16 20.05 -12.83
CA HIS A 90 0.75 21.45 -12.61
C HIS A 90 1.66 22.20 -11.64
N MET A 91 2.38 21.49 -10.77
CA MET A 91 3.28 22.10 -9.79
C MET A 91 4.49 22.84 -10.41
N LYS A 92 4.87 22.56 -11.66
CA LYS A 92 5.90 23.35 -12.37
C LYS A 92 5.35 24.69 -12.90
N ARG A 93 4.02 24.82 -13.09
CA ARG A 93 3.34 26.07 -13.51
C ARG A 93 2.83 26.88 -12.31
N ASP A 94 2.36 26.22 -11.26
CA ASP A 94 1.81 26.89 -10.07
C ASP A 94 2.87 27.52 -9.16
N ILE A 95 4.16 27.17 -9.34
CA ILE A 95 5.26 27.83 -8.62
C ILE A 95 5.59 29.21 -9.22
N GLU A 96 5.27 29.44 -10.51
CA GLU A 96 5.43 30.76 -11.16
C GLU A 96 4.16 31.63 -11.06
N GLY A 97 2.98 31.02 -10.93
CA GLY A 97 1.71 31.71 -10.67
C GLY A 97 1.44 31.81 -9.17
N ARG A 98 1.87 32.90 -8.54
CA ARG A 98 1.61 33.21 -7.13
C ARG A 98 0.16 32.90 -6.72
N LEU A 99 0.02 32.25 -5.56
CA LEU A 99 -1.03 32.48 -4.55
C LEU A 99 -2.42 32.86 -5.10
N GLU A 100 -3.11 31.94 -5.77
CA GLU A 100 -4.55 32.10 -5.98
C GLU A 100 -5.31 30.86 -5.54
N ALA A 101 -5.89 30.99 -4.35
CA ALA A 101 -7.23 30.50 -4.03
C ALA A 101 -7.60 29.10 -4.56
N SER A 102 -6.95 28.07 -4.03
CA SER A 102 -7.58 26.77 -3.91
C SER A 102 -7.08 26.08 -2.66
N SER A 103 -7.58 26.54 -1.52
CA SER A 103 -8.20 25.62 -0.57
C SER A 103 -9.20 24.76 -1.35
N VAL A 104 -8.67 23.75 -2.06
CA VAL A 104 -9.45 22.70 -2.71
C VAL A 104 -10.34 22.20 -1.60
N LYS A 105 -11.64 22.54 -1.70
CA LYS A 105 -12.63 22.24 -0.67
C LYS A 105 -12.40 20.80 -0.24
N THR A 106 -11.89 20.61 0.97
CA THR A 106 -11.73 19.32 1.60
C THR A 106 -13.14 18.83 1.92
N GLY A 107 -13.89 18.46 0.88
CA GLY A 107 -15.28 18.06 1.00
C GLY A 107 -15.39 16.67 1.62
N LEU A 108 -16.59 16.36 2.12
CA LEU A 108 -16.95 15.02 2.62
C LEU A 108 -16.53 13.89 1.67
N ALA A 109 -16.57 14.10 0.35
CA ALA A 109 -16.11 13.14 -0.63
C ALA A 109 -14.60 12.83 -0.57
N ALA A 110 -13.75 13.85 -0.32
CA ALA A 110 -12.31 13.64 -0.17
C ALA A 110 -11.98 12.92 1.14
N PHE A 111 -12.72 13.25 2.21
CA PHE A 111 -12.63 12.54 3.49
C PHE A 111 -13.05 11.08 3.34
N ALA A 112 -14.22 10.83 2.76
CA ALA A 112 -14.73 9.49 2.51
C ALA A 112 -13.81 8.68 1.60
N GLY A 113 -13.21 9.31 0.58
CA GLY A 113 -12.25 8.64 -0.31
C GLY A 113 -10.98 8.22 0.41
N VAL A 114 -10.37 9.09 1.22
CA VAL A 114 -9.17 8.75 2.01
C VAL A 114 -9.47 7.72 3.09
N PHE A 115 -10.63 7.84 3.73
CA PHE A 115 -11.12 6.87 4.71
C PHE A 115 -11.31 5.50 4.06
N ALA A 116 -12.09 5.41 2.98
CA ALA A 116 -12.36 4.16 2.25
C ALA A 116 -11.07 3.54 1.70
N PHE A 117 -10.17 4.36 1.16
CA PHE A 117 -8.84 3.92 0.74
C PHE A 117 -8.10 3.25 1.90
N THR A 118 -7.93 3.97 3.02
CA THR A 118 -7.17 3.45 4.16
C THR A 118 -7.84 2.21 4.75
N LEU A 119 -9.17 2.21 4.80
CA LEU A 119 -9.98 1.11 5.29
C LEU A 119 -9.76 -0.15 4.46
N LEU A 120 -10.00 -0.07 3.15
CA LEU A 120 -9.91 -1.22 2.24
C LEU A 120 -8.49 -1.76 2.18
N MET A 121 -7.49 -0.88 2.10
CA MET A 121 -6.11 -1.30 1.98
C MET A 121 -5.63 -2.08 3.21
N ILE A 122 -5.88 -1.55 4.41
CA ILE A 122 -5.43 -2.21 5.65
C ILE A 122 -6.27 -3.45 5.93
N THR A 123 -7.57 -3.43 5.60
CA THR A 123 -8.42 -4.61 5.78
C THR A 123 -7.94 -5.77 4.92
N ARG A 124 -7.51 -5.53 3.69
CA ARG A 124 -6.92 -6.56 2.81
C ARG A 124 -5.70 -7.21 3.46
N GLU A 125 -4.68 -6.42 3.78
CA GLU A 125 -3.44 -6.93 4.40
C GLU A 125 -3.71 -7.63 5.74
N GLY A 126 -4.66 -7.10 6.52
CA GLY A 126 -5.10 -7.68 7.78
C GLY A 126 -5.80 -9.02 7.62
N MET A 127 -6.65 -9.18 6.59
CA MET A 127 -7.31 -10.45 6.27
C MET A 127 -6.32 -11.49 5.79
N GLU A 128 -5.46 -11.18 4.83
CA GLU A 128 -4.43 -12.11 4.34
C GLU A 128 -3.53 -12.58 5.49
N THR A 129 -3.08 -11.64 6.33
CA THR A 129 -2.30 -11.98 7.52
C THR A 129 -3.05 -12.92 8.46
N ALA A 130 -4.34 -12.66 8.72
CA ALA A 130 -5.17 -13.47 9.61
C ALA A 130 -5.39 -14.89 9.06
N LEU A 131 -5.67 -15.02 7.76
CA LEU A 131 -5.90 -16.29 7.09
C LEU A 131 -4.63 -17.15 7.04
N LEU A 132 -3.49 -16.55 6.69
CA LEU A 132 -2.19 -17.22 6.69
C LEU A 132 -1.80 -17.67 8.10
N MET A 133 -2.02 -16.83 9.12
CA MET A 133 -1.77 -17.23 10.50
C MET A 133 -2.69 -18.35 10.96
N ASN A 134 -3.96 -18.34 10.56
CA ASN A 134 -4.89 -19.42 10.90
C ASN A 134 -4.39 -20.76 10.33
N SER A 135 -3.95 -20.79 9.07
CA SER A 135 -3.35 -21.98 8.44
C SER A 135 -2.09 -22.46 9.18
N LEU A 136 -1.20 -21.54 9.59
CA LEU A 136 0.02 -21.88 10.33
C LEU A 136 -0.24 -22.39 11.75
N LEU A 137 -1.28 -21.89 12.43
CA LEU A 137 -1.67 -22.31 13.77
C LEU A 137 -2.07 -23.80 13.84
N PHE A 138 -2.52 -24.38 12.72
CA PHE A 138 -2.82 -25.81 12.63
C PHE A 138 -1.56 -26.68 12.48
N GLN A 139 -0.41 -26.11 12.09
CA GLN A 139 0.80 -26.86 11.75
C GLN A 139 1.90 -26.79 12.83
N VAL A 140 1.98 -25.70 13.61
CA VAL A 140 3.11 -25.44 14.54
C VAL A 140 2.60 -25.00 15.93
N ARG A 141 3.44 -25.16 16.96
CA ARG A 141 3.17 -24.72 18.34
C ARG A 141 2.82 -23.22 18.38
N SER A 142 1.70 -22.88 19.00
CA SER A 142 1.09 -21.54 18.99
C SER A 142 2.02 -20.42 19.49
N ALA A 143 2.85 -20.69 20.49
CA ALA A 143 3.74 -19.68 21.09
C ALA A 143 4.85 -19.20 20.12
N GLU A 144 5.41 -20.09 19.30
CA GLU A 144 6.46 -19.74 18.34
C GLU A 144 5.92 -18.97 17.14
N ILE A 145 4.65 -19.20 16.78
CA ILE A 145 3.97 -18.45 15.71
C ILE A 145 3.71 -17.02 16.17
N ILE A 146 3.16 -16.85 17.38
CA ILE A 146 2.87 -15.53 17.96
C ILE A 146 4.15 -14.71 18.11
N GLY A 147 5.23 -15.31 18.61
CA GLY A 147 6.52 -14.62 18.74
C GLY A 147 7.08 -14.16 17.39
N GLY A 148 7.00 -14.99 16.36
CA GLY A 148 7.37 -14.62 14.99
C GLY A 148 6.51 -13.50 14.44
N ALA A 149 5.19 -13.63 14.54
CA ALA A 149 4.22 -12.65 14.06
C ALA A 149 4.45 -11.26 14.68
N VAL A 150 4.57 -11.20 16.02
CA VAL A 150 4.83 -9.95 16.76
C VAL A 150 6.18 -9.35 16.38
N GLY A 151 7.23 -10.18 16.28
CA GLY A 151 8.55 -9.73 15.86
C GLY A 151 8.53 -9.09 14.47
N GLY A 152 7.85 -9.71 13.50
CA GLY A 152 7.74 -9.20 12.13
C GLY A 152 6.99 -7.88 12.09
N THR A 153 5.86 -7.77 12.80
CA THR A 153 5.08 -6.54 12.89
C THR A 153 5.86 -5.39 13.52
N ILE A 154 6.64 -5.65 14.58
CA ILE A 154 7.48 -4.62 15.21
C ILE A 154 8.54 -4.12 14.23
N VAL A 155 9.23 -5.02 13.54
CA VAL A 155 10.25 -4.63 12.56
C VAL A 155 9.64 -3.85 11.41
N ALA A 156 8.49 -4.28 10.88
CA ALA A 156 7.75 -3.56 9.85
C ALA A 156 7.37 -2.15 10.30
N ALA A 157 6.83 -2.02 11.53
CA ALA A 157 6.47 -0.73 12.12
C ALA A 157 7.70 0.18 12.31
N CYS A 158 8.83 -0.37 12.75
CA CYS A 158 10.10 0.36 12.84
C CYS A 158 10.53 0.90 11.47
N VAL A 159 10.53 0.08 10.43
CA VAL A 159 10.92 0.49 9.07
C VAL A 159 10.01 1.61 8.55
N ALA A 160 8.69 1.45 8.68
CA ALA A 160 7.73 2.48 8.26
C ALA A 160 7.85 3.77 9.08
N TRP A 161 8.15 3.68 10.37
CA TRP A 161 8.41 4.83 11.22
C TRP A 161 9.67 5.58 10.79
N LEU A 162 10.78 4.87 10.50
CA LEU A 162 11.98 5.48 9.92
C LEU A 162 11.64 6.15 8.59
N TRP A 163 10.88 5.50 7.72
CA TRP A 163 10.46 6.08 6.44
C TRP A 163 9.67 7.39 6.62
N SER A 164 8.66 7.37 7.48
CA SER A 164 7.82 8.54 7.79
C SER A 164 8.64 9.68 8.38
N ARG A 165 9.62 9.36 9.25
CA ARG A 165 10.47 10.34 9.92
C ARG A 165 11.63 10.85 9.06
N TYR A 166 12.13 10.13 8.08
CA TYR A 166 13.24 10.62 7.24
C TYR A 166 12.78 11.08 5.85
N GLY A 167 11.60 10.65 5.39
CA GLY A 167 11.02 11.05 4.11
C GLY A 167 10.72 12.54 3.97
N TYR A 168 10.53 13.28 5.09
CA TYR A 168 10.26 14.72 5.02
C TYR A 168 11.45 15.54 4.50
N ARG A 169 12.69 15.04 4.61
CA ARG A 169 13.92 15.71 4.14
C ARG A 169 14.06 15.70 2.62
N VAL A 170 13.19 14.98 1.92
CA VAL A 170 13.17 14.90 0.47
C VAL A 170 12.41 16.09 -0.12
N ASN A 171 12.97 16.69 -1.17
CA ASN A 171 12.33 17.76 -1.97
C ASN A 171 10.92 17.35 -2.39
N LEU A 172 9.98 18.30 -2.37
CA LEU A 172 8.57 18.07 -2.68
C LEU A 172 8.41 17.33 -4.03
N ALA A 173 9.04 17.81 -5.09
CA ALA A 173 8.98 17.19 -6.42
C ALA A 173 9.46 15.73 -6.43
N ARG A 174 10.53 15.42 -5.69
CA ARG A 174 11.06 14.05 -5.59
C ARG A 174 10.12 13.15 -4.80
N PHE A 175 9.55 13.65 -3.70
CA PHE A 175 8.56 12.93 -2.92
C PHE A 175 7.35 12.51 -3.79
N PHE A 176 6.82 13.43 -4.60
CA PHE A 176 5.71 13.12 -5.51
C PHE A 176 6.07 12.08 -6.57
N GLN A 177 7.26 12.14 -7.15
CA GLN A 177 7.72 11.14 -8.13
C GLN A 177 7.85 9.75 -7.51
N VAL A 178 8.45 9.67 -6.32
CA VAL A 178 8.67 8.41 -5.60
C VAL A 178 7.35 7.78 -5.20
N THR A 179 6.43 8.58 -4.66
CA THR A 179 5.07 8.13 -4.34
C THR A 179 4.32 7.70 -5.61
N ALA A 180 4.52 8.35 -6.75
CA ALA A 180 3.88 7.97 -8.00
C ALA A 180 4.38 6.61 -8.52
N VAL A 181 5.70 6.39 -8.46
CA VAL A 181 6.31 5.11 -8.83
C VAL A 181 5.80 4.00 -7.90
N PHE A 182 5.79 4.24 -6.58
CA PHE A 182 5.24 3.31 -5.60
C PHE A 182 3.79 2.95 -5.91
N LEU A 183 2.91 3.95 -6.05
CA LEU A 183 1.49 3.69 -6.29
C LEU A 183 1.25 2.98 -7.63
N LEU A 184 2.05 3.25 -8.66
CA LEU A 184 1.94 2.57 -9.96
C LEU A 184 2.29 1.08 -9.85
N VAL A 185 3.43 0.75 -9.22
CA VAL A 185 3.82 -0.65 -8.97
C VAL A 185 2.73 -1.35 -8.16
N PHE A 186 2.19 -0.65 -7.17
CA PHE A 186 1.16 -1.19 -6.31
C PHE A 186 -0.18 -1.46 -7.03
N VAL A 187 -0.61 -0.57 -7.93
CA VAL A 187 -1.79 -0.83 -8.78
C VAL A 187 -1.59 -2.09 -9.61
N VAL A 188 -0.39 -2.28 -10.18
CA VAL A 188 -0.08 -3.49 -10.95
C VAL A 188 -0.18 -4.74 -10.07
N GLN A 189 0.39 -4.70 -8.86
CA GLN A 189 0.30 -5.78 -7.88
C GLN A 189 -1.17 -6.11 -7.53
N LEU A 190 -2.00 -5.09 -7.24
CA LEU A 190 -3.43 -5.29 -6.93
C LEU A 190 -4.24 -5.85 -8.10
N LEU A 191 -3.94 -5.44 -9.34
CA LEU A 191 -4.61 -5.97 -10.53
C LEU A 191 -4.25 -7.43 -10.77
N ILE A 192 -2.97 -7.79 -10.60
CA ILE A 192 -2.51 -9.18 -10.73
C ILE A 192 -3.17 -10.05 -9.66
N TYR A 193 -3.11 -9.61 -8.39
CA TYR A 193 -3.71 -10.33 -7.28
C TYR A 193 -5.23 -10.48 -7.44
N GLY A 194 -5.94 -9.38 -7.74
CA GLY A 194 -7.38 -9.43 -7.95
C GLY A 194 -7.78 -10.32 -9.13
N PHE A 195 -7.00 -10.31 -10.21
CA PHE A 195 -7.25 -11.20 -11.34
C PHE A 195 -7.02 -12.68 -10.98
N HIS A 196 -5.92 -13.01 -10.28
CA HIS A 196 -5.62 -14.35 -9.81
C HIS A 196 -6.77 -14.91 -8.96
N GLU A 197 -7.24 -14.14 -7.99
CA GLU A 197 -8.28 -14.57 -7.06
C GLU A 197 -9.66 -14.73 -7.75
N LEU A 198 -9.99 -13.86 -8.71
CA LEU A 198 -11.21 -14.01 -9.52
C LEU A 198 -11.16 -15.25 -10.43
N THR A 199 -9.97 -15.66 -10.87
CA THR A 199 -9.80 -16.93 -11.61
C THR A 199 -9.99 -18.14 -10.71
N GLU A 200 -9.51 -18.09 -9.45
CA GLU A 200 -9.76 -19.15 -8.46
C GLU A 200 -11.26 -19.27 -8.12
N ALA A 201 -11.96 -18.14 -8.05
CA ALA A 201 -13.40 -18.09 -7.84
C ALA A 201 -14.26 -18.59 -9.03
N ASN A 202 -13.65 -19.11 -10.11
CA ASN A 202 -14.33 -19.66 -11.28
C ASN A 202 -15.30 -18.70 -11.99
N ILE A 203 -15.02 -17.40 -11.97
CA ILE A 203 -15.84 -16.38 -12.65
C ILE A 203 -15.75 -16.47 -14.17
N PHE A 204 -14.59 -16.88 -14.69
CA PHE A 204 -14.33 -16.94 -16.13
C PHE A 204 -14.53 -18.36 -16.69
N ALA A 205 -15.03 -18.45 -17.92
CA ALA A 205 -15.24 -19.74 -18.60
C ALA A 205 -13.96 -20.58 -18.78
N TYR A 206 -12.79 -19.94 -18.74
CA TYR A 206 -11.45 -20.57 -18.80
C TYR A 206 -10.68 -20.35 -17.48
N SER A 207 -11.36 -20.38 -16.34
CA SER A 207 -10.78 -20.12 -15.02
C SER A 207 -9.58 -21.00 -14.69
N ALA A 208 -9.66 -22.32 -14.93
CA ALA A 208 -8.60 -23.27 -14.59
C ALA A 208 -7.23 -22.96 -15.28
N PRO A 209 -7.14 -22.83 -16.62
CA PRO A 209 -5.87 -22.50 -17.26
C PRO A 209 -5.40 -21.07 -16.97
N LEU A 210 -6.32 -20.13 -16.67
CA LEU A 210 -5.96 -18.77 -16.27
C LEU A 210 -5.41 -18.71 -14.84
N HIS A 211 -5.93 -19.54 -13.94
CA HIS A 211 -5.45 -19.66 -12.57
C HIS A 211 -4.04 -20.27 -12.55
N GLU A 212 -3.80 -21.37 -13.27
CA GLU A 212 -2.46 -21.94 -13.42
C GLU A 212 -1.46 -20.95 -14.04
N ALA A 213 -1.89 -20.15 -15.03
CA ALA A 213 -1.04 -19.12 -15.63
C ALA A 213 -0.71 -17.96 -14.68
N THR A 214 -1.56 -17.71 -13.67
CA THR A 214 -1.41 -16.62 -12.71
C THR A 214 -0.79 -17.07 -11.39
N GLU A 215 -0.76 -18.36 -11.10
CA GLU A 215 -0.13 -18.97 -9.92
C GLU A 215 1.32 -18.48 -9.67
N PRO A 216 2.20 -18.34 -10.70
CA PRO A 216 3.54 -17.79 -10.50
C PRO A 216 3.58 -16.32 -10.06
N TYR A 217 2.50 -15.58 -10.34
CA TYR A 217 2.33 -14.15 -10.03
C TYR A 217 1.45 -13.89 -8.81
N GLY A 218 0.82 -14.94 -8.25
CA GLY A 218 0.04 -14.88 -7.03
C GLY A 218 0.89 -14.59 -5.78
N PRO A 219 0.26 -14.44 -4.60
CA PRO A 219 0.93 -14.06 -3.34
C PRO A 219 2.08 -14.99 -2.94
N ASP A 220 1.91 -16.29 -3.20
CA ASP A 220 2.89 -17.34 -2.91
C ASP A 220 3.84 -17.62 -4.07
N GLY A 221 3.58 -17.01 -5.24
CA GLY A 221 4.38 -17.15 -6.44
C GLY A 221 5.73 -16.43 -6.37
N ILE A 222 6.70 -16.94 -7.11
CA ILE A 222 8.05 -16.37 -7.19
C ILE A 222 8.01 -14.91 -7.70
N TYR A 223 7.15 -14.62 -8.68
CA TYR A 223 7.00 -13.26 -9.23
C TYR A 223 6.21 -12.34 -8.29
N GLY A 224 5.28 -12.87 -7.50
CA GLY A 224 4.58 -12.11 -6.46
C GLY A 224 5.57 -11.55 -5.42
N GLN A 225 6.52 -12.38 -4.96
CA GLN A 225 7.58 -11.93 -4.04
C GLN A 225 8.45 -10.83 -4.64
N TYR A 226 8.84 -10.96 -5.93
CA TYR A 226 9.60 -9.91 -6.61
C TYR A 226 8.82 -8.61 -6.76
N LEU A 227 7.50 -8.67 -6.99
CA LEU A 227 6.64 -7.48 -7.04
C LEU A 227 6.59 -6.75 -5.69
N THR A 228 6.44 -7.48 -4.59
CA THR A 228 6.50 -6.89 -3.25
C THR A 228 7.88 -6.27 -2.96
N TYR A 229 8.98 -6.92 -3.37
CA TYR A 229 10.30 -6.31 -3.23
C TYR A 229 10.46 -5.05 -4.07
N MET A 230 9.91 -5.03 -5.29
CA MET A 230 9.92 -3.86 -6.16
C MET A 230 9.19 -2.66 -5.53
N LEU A 231 8.14 -2.89 -4.76
CA LEU A 231 7.38 -1.86 -4.06
C LEU A 231 8.24 -1.08 -3.05
N VAL A 232 9.32 -1.67 -2.52
CA VAL A 232 10.28 -1.00 -1.65
C VAL A 232 11.52 -0.54 -2.42
N VAL A 233 12.07 -1.40 -3.30
CA VAL A 233 13.33 -1.16 -4.00
C VAL A 233 13.21 -0.07 -5.05
N LEU A 234 12.15 -0.04 -5.87
CA LEU A 234 12.01 0.96 -6.94
C LEU A 234 11.89 2.40 -6.38
N PRO A 235 11.06 2.68 -5.36
CA PRO A 235 11.01 4.01 -4.74
C PRO A 235 12.35 4.43 -4.12
N LEU A 236 13.05 3.51 -3.46
CA LEU A 236 14.36 3.74 -2.87
C LEU A 236 15.45 4.01 -3.91
N ALA A 237 15.51 3.19 -4.95
CA ALA A 237 16.44 3.35 -6.06
C ALA A 237 16.20 4.68 -6.76
N TRP A 238 14.94 5.05 -7.00
CA TRP A 238 14.59 6.35 -7.58
C TRP A 238 15.05 7.51 -6.69
N LEU A 239 14.84 7.42 -5.37
CA LEU A 239 15.36 8.42 -4.41
C LEU A 239 16.89 8.52 -4.47
N GLY A 240 17.58 7.38 -4.49
CA GLY A 240 19.03 7.29 -4.57
C GLY A 240 19.56 7.98 -5.84
N ILE A 241 19.04 7.58 -7.00
CA ILE A 241 19.39 8.18 -8.30
C ILE A 241 19.09 9.69 -8.32
N ALA A 242 17.91 10.10 -7.87
CA ALA A 242 17.51 11.51 -7.83
C ALA A 242 18.36 12.36 -6.86
N SER A 243 18.94 11.74 -5.82
CA SER A 243 19.87 12.40 -4.89
C SER A 243 21.28 12.59 -5.47
N ILE A 244 21.71 11.67 -6.34
CA ILE A 244 23.02 11.73 -7.02
C ILE A 244 22.94 12.70 -8.20
N VAL A 245 21.91 12.57 -9.05
CA VAL A 245 21.68 13.45 -10.21
C VAL A 245 21.34 14.88 -9.78
N GLY A 246 20.69 15.05 -8.62
CA GLY A 246 20.41 16.36 -8.02
C GLY A 246 21.65 17.08 -7.44
N ARG A 247 22.81 16.42 -7.42
CA ARG A 247 24.11 17.00 -7.01
C ARG A 247 25.01 17.31 -8.22
N GLY A 248 24.41 17.72 -9.35
CA GLY A 248 25.16 18.31 -10.45
C GLY A 248 25.90 19.60 -10.01
N PRO A 249 27.09 19.90 -10.55
CA PRO A 249 28.09 20.81 -9.98
C PRO A 249 27.74 22.31 -10.16
N GLY A 250 26.71 22.81 -9.46
CA GLY A 250 26.33 24.24 -9.54
C GLY A 250 25.73 24.85 -8.27
N GLY A 251 25.62 24.11 -7.16
CA GLY A 251 24.88 24.53 -5.97
C GLY A 251 25.69 25.08 -4.79
N LEU A 252 26.93 25.55 -5.01
CA LEU A 252 27.77 26.16 -3.98
C LEU A 252 28.03 27.64 -4.29
N THR A 253 26.99 28.46 -4.18
CA THR A 253 27.01 29.86 -3.70
C THR A 253 25.53 30.19 -3.45
N ARG A 254 25.08 30.71 -2.31
CA ARG A 254 25.61 31.85 -1.55
C ARG A 254 25.29 31.69 -0.06
N ALA A 255 26.24 32.19 0.73
CA ALA A 255 26.08 32.60 2.12
C ALA A 255 25.11 33.78 2.25
#